data_AF-A0A8C7UBM1-F1
#
_entry.id   AF-A0A8C7UBM1-F1
#
_cell.length_a   1.000
_cell.length_b   1.000
_cell.length_c   1.000
_cell.angle_alpha   90.00
_cell.angle_beta   90.00
_cell.angle_gamma   90.00
#
_symmetry.space_group_name_H-M   'P 1'
#
loop_
_entity.id
_entity.type
_entity.pdbx_description
1 polymer ?
#
loop_
_entity_poly.entity_id
_entity_poly.type
_entity_poly.pdbx_seq_one_letter_code
_entity_poly.pdbx_strand_id
1 'polypeptide(L)'
;MEPSEMSSSSQRENNFSIGFTDLNESLNELEDHDLDALMADLGSDLSETEEKLNATKTGHVHTQQHKSGYSTQQQNVRAPISLSQMSSLVSSSSSLPPEPRKPLPPGEAEAQAKTDKIKLALEKLKEAKVKKLVVKVMMSDGSSKTLMVDERQTVRDVLDNLFEKTHCDFSMDWSLCETNPELQTERGFEDHEYLVEPLSAWTRDSKNQIIFLLRPNKYLFFKDPQIFYLWKKDQKSINEIKERHKELLLKENFDGPSLIVPDLEGLLYLREDGKKSWKRRYFLLRASGIYYVPKGKTKTSRDLACFIQLDKVNIYTTTDYKQKYKAPSDFCFILKHPQIQKESQYIRFLCCDDEHTLSLWVNSIRVAKYGATLYKNYQMAVRRASTISSTLHLTSLPASSPSTPTVHRGDTITHTHS
;
A
#
# COMPACT_ATOMS: atom_id res chain seq x y z
N MET A 1 27.49 -1.99 -32.66
CA MET A 1 27.53 -0.70 -31.97
C MET A 1 26.85 -0.88 -30.65
N GLU A 2 27.64 -1.07 -29.59
CA GLU A 2 27.15 -1.06 -28.21
C GLU A 2 26.61 0.34 -27.87
N PRO A 3 25.50 0.45 -27.13
CA PRO A 3 25.10 1.72 -26.58
C PRO A 3 26.02 2.07 -25.41
N SER A 4 26.64 3.24 -25.53
CA SER A 4 27.43 3.96 -24.53
C SER A 4 26.87 3.88 -23.11
N GLU A 5 27.72 3.47 -22.17
CA GLU A 5 27.52 3.56 -20.72
C GLU A 5 27.27 5.02 -20.31
N MET A 6 26.01 5.37 -20.11
CA MET A 6 25.61 6.59 -19.41
C MET A 6 25.28 6.22 -17.95
N SER A 7 26.00 6.86 -17.03
CA SER A 7 26.03 6.70 -15.56
C SER A 7 24.88 5.92 -14.87
N SER A 8 25.25 4.80 -14.26
CA SER A 8 24.41 3.93 -13.41
C SER A 8 23.83 4.59 -12.15
N SER A 9 24.32 5.77 -11.76
CA SER A 9 23.77 6.56 -10.64
C SER A 9 22.44 7.24 -10.96
N SER A 10 22.30 7.79 -12.17
CA SER A 10 21.10 8.48 -12.63
C SER A 10 19.92 7.54 -12.91
N GLN A 11 20.20 6.24 -13.10
CA GLN A 11 19.17 5.19 -13.20
C GLN A 11 18.58 4.82 -11.83
N ARG A 12 19.31 5.02 -10.73
CA ARG A 12 18.80 4.72 -9.38
C ARG A 12 17.92 5.84 -8.85
N GLU A 13 18.30 7.09 -9.04
CA GLU A 13 17.59 8.25 -8.45
C GLU A 13 16.11 8.36 -8.87
N ASN A 14 15.76 7.94 -10.09
CA ASN A 14 14.40 8.05 -10.62
C ASN A 14 13.49 6.84 -10.35
N ASN A 15 13.98 5.82 -9.63
CA ASN A 15 13.17 4.68 -9.18
C ASN A 15 12.50 4.91 -7.82
N PHE A 16 12.72 6.07 -7.20
CA PHE A 16 12.22 6.41 -5.87
C PHE A 16 10.97 7.32 -5.90
N SER A 17 10.44 7.65 -7.07
CA SER A 17 9.32 8.60 -7.20
C SER A 17 8.29 8.13 -8.24
N ILE A 18 7.00 8.21 -7.88
CA ILE A 18 5.86 7.79 -8.70
C ILE A 18 4.86 8.94 -8.80
N GLY A 19 4.61 9.40 -10.04
CA GLY A 19 3.69 10.51 -10.34
C GLY A 19 4.32 11.90 -10.34
N PHE A 20 5.65 11.98 -10.39
CA PHE A 20 6.44 13.22 -10.42
C PHE A 20 7.43 13.24 -11.58
N THR A 21 7.96 14.41 -11.91
CA THR A 21 9.00 14.57 -12.93
C THR A 21 10.37 14.11 -12.43
N ASP A 22 10.67 14.33 -11.16
CA ASP A 22 11.89 13.85 -10.49
C ASP A 22 11.70 13.69 -8.95
N LEU A 23 12.71 13.07 -8.31
CA LEU A 23 12.68 12.81 -6.86
C LEU A 23 12.70 14.10 -6.03
N ASN A 24 13.38 15.15 -6.50
CA ASN A 24 13.47 16.41 -5.78
C ASN A 24 12.12 17.14 -5.75
N GLU A 25 11.37 17.16 -6.85
CA GLU A 25 9.98 17.63 -6.89
C GLU A 25 9.12 16.87 -5.88
N SER A 26 9.23 15.54 -5.87
CA SER A 26 8.42 14.71 -4.97
C SER A 26 8.71 14.93 -3.49
N LEU A 27 9.98 15.13 -3.11
CA LEU A 27 10.36 15.44 -1.73
C LEU A 27 9.92 16.86 -1.31
N ASN A 28 9.80 17.79 -2.26
CA ASN A 28 9.25 19.12 -1.99
C ASN A 28 7.74 19.07 -1.73
N GLU A 29 7.00 18.20 -2.43
CA GLU A 29 5.54 18.00 -2.23
C GLU A 29 5.19 17.20 -0.96
N LEU A 30 6.17 16.61 -0.25
CA LEU A 30 5.92 15.96 1.03
C LEU A 30 5.61 16.97 2.14
N GLU A 31 4.70 16.58 3.03
CA GLU A 31 4.42 17.30 4.26
C GLU A 31 5.66 17.29 5.17
N ASP A 32 5.92 18.39 5.87
CA ASP A 32 7.16 18.55 6.65
C ASP A 32 7.30 17.50 7.75
N HIS A 33 6.19 17.08 8.36
CA HIS A 33 6.17 15.98 9.33
C HIS A 33 6.62 14.65 8.70
N ASP A 34 6.20 14.35 7.47
CA ASP A 34 6.58 13.11 6.79
C ASP A 34 8.03 13.15 6.32
N LEU A 35 8.52 14.32 5.92
CA LEU A 35 9.93 14.54 5.61
C LEU A 35 10.80 14.36 6.87
N ASP A 36 10.35 14.84 8.02
CA ASP A 36 11.04 14.66 9.30
C ASP A 36 11.03 13.19 9.75
N ALA A 37 9.89 12.49 9.58
CA ALA A 37 9.79 11.06 9.83
C ALA A 37 10.74 10.24 8.94
N LEU A 38 10.85 10.59 7.65
CA LEU A 38 11.84 9.99 6.75
C LEU A 38 13.27 10.20 7.27
N MET A 39 13.60 11.43 7.68
CA MET A 39 14.94 11.77 8.16
C MET A 39 15.31 11.02 9.44
N ALA A 40 14.33 10.80 10.33
CA ALA A 40 14.50 10.00 11.54
C ALA A 40 14.74 8.52 11.21
N ASP A 41 13.91 7.94 10.34
CA ASP A 41 13.98 6.53 9.96
C ASP A 41 15.29 6.18 9.23
N LEU A 42 15.70 7.05 8.28
CA LEU A 42 17.00 6.93 7.62
C LEU A 42 18.19 7.16 8.57
N GLY A 43 17.99 7.92 9.65
CA GLY A 43 18.98 8.08 10.71
C GLY A 43 19.17 6.81 11.54
N SER A 44 18.07 6.14 11.90
CA SER A 44 18.12 4.86 12.61
C SER A 44 18.76 3.75 11.78
N ASP A 45 18.43 3.64 10.49
CA ASP A 45 18.98 2.61 9.59
C ASP A 45 20.52 2.67 9.47
N LEU A 46 21.08 3.88 9.46
CA LEU A 46 22.53 4.09 9.43
C LEU A 46 23.16 3.71 10.78
N SER A 47 22.56 4.13 11.90
CA SER A 47 23.05 3.81 13.25
C SER A 47 23.04 2.30 13.55
N GLU A 48 21.97 1.59 13.19
CA GLU A 48 21.92 0.12 13.32
C GLU A 48 22.99 -0.58 12.47
N THR A 49 23.33 0.03 11.32
CA THR A 49 24.35 -0.50 10.43
C THR A 49 25.75 -0.32 11.02
N GLU A 50 26.03 0.84 11.64
CA GLU A 50 27.29 1.08 12.37
C GLU A 50 27.43 0.18 13.59
N GLU A 51 26.36 -0.04 14.37
CA GLU A 51 26.37 -0.95 15.51
C GLU A 51 26.62 -2.41 15.10
N LYS A 52 25.96 -2.89 14.03
CA LYS A 52 26.21 -4.25 13.49
C LYS A 52 27.63 -4.39 12.92
N LEU A 53 28.17 -3.36 12.28
CA LEU A 53 29.57 -3.36 11.79
C LEU A 53 30.58 -3.33 12.94
N ASN A 54 30.31 -2.60 14.02
CA ASN A 54 31.17 -2.53 15.20
C ASN A 54 31.11 -3.81 16.06
N ALA A 55 29.94 -4.46 16.13
CA ALA A 55 29.79 -5.78 16.73
C ALA A 55 30.54 -6.87 15.95
N THR A 56 30.61 -6.74 14.62
CA THR A 56 31.36 -7.68 13.77
C THR A 56 32.88 -7.47 13.85
N LYS A 57 33.34 -6.24 14.15
CA LYS A 57 34.76 -5.92 14.38
C LYS A 57 35.30 -6.36 15.75
N THR A 58 34.44 -6.75 16.70
CA THR A 58 34.83 -7.09 18.08
C THR A 58 34.70 -8.57 18.44
N GLY A 59 34.49 -9.48 17.48
CA GLY A 59 34.19 -10.88 17.76
C GLY A 59 35.15 -11.91 17.15
N HIS A 60 36.38 -12.05 17.64
CA HIS A 60 37.09 -13.35 17.70
C HIS A 60 38.39 -13.30 18.52
N VAL A 61 38.39 -13.83 19.75
CA VAL A 61 39.28 -14.93 20.20
C VAL A 61 38.60 -15.66 21.35
N HIS A 62 38.40 -16.96 21.16
CA HIS A 62 38.02 -17.91 22.19
C HIS A 62 39.30 -18.51 22.78
N THR A 63 39.56 -18.38 24.09
CA THR A 63 40.35 -19.38 24.82
C THR A 63 40.06 -19.35 26.32
N GLN A 64 40.26 -20.53 26.91
CA GLN A 64 39.68 -21.08 28.14
C GLN A 64 40.29 -20.56 29.45
N GLN A 65 39.49 -20.70 30.51
CA GLN A 65 39.79 -20.93 31.94
C GLN A 65 41.24 -20.84 32.45
N HIS A 66 41.45 -20.14 33.58
CA HIS A 66 41.87 -20.77 34.86
C HIS A 66 41.85 -19.77 36.05
N LYS A 67 41.68 -20.33 37.26
CA LYS A 67 41.44 -19.69 38.57
C LYS A 67 42.72 -19.26 39.34
N SER A 68 42.51 -18.27 40.22
CA SER A 68 43.08 -18.04 41.57
C SER A 68 44.53 -17.54 41.76
N GLY A 69 44.68 -16.50 42.60
CA GLY A 69 45.92 -16.17 43.32
C GLY A 69 45.92 -14.76 43.95
N TYR A 70 46.08 -14.69 45.28
CA TYR A 70 46.03 -13.53 46.19
C TYR A 70 47.11 -12.45 46.01
N SER A 71 46.84 -11.21 46.47
CA SER A 71 47.58 -10.50 47.54
C SER A 71 47.79 -8.96 47.35
N THR A 72 47.11 -8.20 48.23
CA THR A 72 47.59 -7.08 49.09
C THR A 72 48.08 -5.72 48.52
N GLN A 73 47.31 -4.69 48.91
CA GLN A 73 47.62 -3.30 49.33
C GLN A 73 49.02 -2.69 49.10
N GLN A 74 49.07 -1.44 48.63
CA GLN A 74 49.51 -0.28 49.44
C GLN A 74 49.29 1.08 48.74
N GLN A 75 48.84 2.07 49.54
CA GLN A 75 48.77 3.51 49.25
C GLN A 75 50.17 4.14 49.37
N ASN A 76 50.51 5.15 48.55
CA ASN A 76 50.69 6.55 48.99
C ASN A 76 51.22 7.49 47.88
N VAL A 77 50.49 8.59 47.67
CA VAL A 77 50.90 10.01 47.61
C VAL A 77 52.35 10.35 47.22
N ARG A 78 52.54 11.18 46.16
CA ARG A 78 53.05 12.58 46.23
C ARG A 78 53.38 13.15 44.82
N ALA A 79 52.69 14.22 44.42
CA ALA A 79 53.17 15.24 43.46
C ALA A 79 53.94 16.34 44.25
N PRO A 80 54.54 17.42 43.67
CA PRO A 80 54.58 17.88 42.28
C PRO A 80 56.01 18.37 41.85
N ILE A 81 56.16 18.94 40.65
CA ILE A 81 56.90 20.20 40.39
C ILE A 81 56.46 20.72 39.00
N SER A 82 56.07 21.99 38.98
CA SER A 82 55.80 22.83 37.82
C SER A 82 56.81 23.97 37.84
N LEU A 83 57.27 24.45 36.67
CA LEU A 83 57.55 25.86 36.34
C LEU A 83 58.42 25.94 35.07
N SER A 84 57.89 26.49 33.98
CA SER A 84 58.15 27.90 33.61
C SER A 84 57.69 28.20 32.18
N GLN A 85 56.88 29.25 32.09
CA GLN A 85 56.53 29.97 30.86
C GLN A 85 57.72 30.81 30.40
N MET A 86 57.86 31.00 29.08
CA MET A 86 58.13 32.31 28.50
C MET A 86 57.79 32.33 27.00
N SER A 87 57.45 33.52 26.54
CA SER A 87 56.50 33.83 25.48
C SER A 87 57.14 34.34 24.17
N SER A 88 56.30 34.32 23.13
CA SER A 88 56.29 35.14 21.91
C SER A 88 57.30 34.86 20.80
N LEU A 89 56.80 34.57 19.59
CA LEU A 89 56.86 35.49 18.44
C LEU A 89 55.90 35.04 17.31
N VAL A 90 55.43 36.05 16.60
CA VAL A 90 54.29 36.16 15.69
C VAL A 90 54.50 35.56 14.29
N SER A 91 53.41 35.11 13.65
CA SER A 91 53.16 35.19 12.19
C SER A 91 51.71 34.77 11.88
N SER A 92 50.75 35.70 12.01
CA SER A 92 49.35 35.49 11.61
C SER A 92 49.12 36.06 10.21
N SER A 93 48.83 35.17 9.27
CA SER A 93 48.29 35.48 7.95
C SER A 93 46.92 36.15 8.07
N SER A 94 46.75 37.27 7.38
CA SER A 94 45.51 38.03 7.27
C SER A 94 44.41 37.25 6.53
N SER A 95 43.42 36.76 7.26
CA SER A 95 42.10 36.40 6.72
C SER A 95 41.09 37.41 7.24
N LEU A 96 40.41 38.09 6.32
CA LEU A 96 39.30 39.00 6.59
C LEU A 96 38.21 38.30 7.44
N PRO A 97 37.52 39.00 8.35
CA PRO A 97 36.43 38.42 9.11
C PRO A 97 35.25 38.08 8.18
N PRO A 98 34.47 37.01 8.45
CA PRO A 98 33.26 36.76 7.71
C PRO A 98 32.27 37.90 7.99
N GLU A 99 31.73 38.51 6.93
CA GLU A 99 30.63 39.46 7.06
C GLU A 99 29.46 38.82 7.82
N PRO A 100 28.78 39.57 8.71
CA PRO A 100 27.59 39.08 9.38
C PRO A 100 26.53 38.79 8.32
N ARG A 101 26.16 37.51 8.16
CA ARG A 101 25.04 37.11 7.31
C ARG A 101 23.82 37.92 7.77
N LYS A 102 23.26 38.73 6.86
CA LYS A 102 22.01 39.44 7.12
C LYS A 102 20.98 38.42 7.63
N PRO A 103 20.19 38.72 8.67
CA PRO A 103 19.10 37.86 9.09
C PRO A 103 18.20 37.62 7.89
N LEU A 104 18.13 36.37 7.44
CA LEU A 104 17.20 35.98 6.40
C LEU A 104 15.78 36.25 6.92
N PRO A 105 14.87 36.80 6.11
CA PRO A 105 13.47 36.87 6.43
C PRO A 105 12.97 35.50 6.95
N PRO A 106 12.04 35.44 7.92
CA PRO A 106 11.60 34.19 8.52
C PRO A 106 11.24 33.09 7.51
N GLY A 107 10.61 33.46 6.38
CA GLY A 107 10.26 32.51 5.31
C GLY A 107 11.43 32.03 4.43
N GLU A 108 12.51 32.81 4.29
CA GLU A 108 13.70 32.39 3.54
C GLU A 108 14.57 31.42 4.34
N ALA A 109 14.60 31.58 5.67
CA ALA A 109 15.29 30.65 6.56
C ALA A 109 14.62 29.26 6.60
N GLU A 110 13.28 29.22 6.63
CA GLU A 110 12.51 27.98 6.57
C GLU A 110 12.63 27.28 5.20
N ALA A 111 12.57 28.03 4.11
CA ALA A 111 12.78 27.50 2.76
C ALA A 111 14.19 26.92 2.58
N GLN A 112 15.22 27.58 3.12
CA GLN A 112 16.58 27.07 3.12
C GLN A 112 16.70 25.80 3.96
N ALA A 113 16.09 25.76 5.14
CA ALA A 113 16.09 24.57 6.01
C ALA A 113 15.40 23.37 5.33
N LYS A 114 14.26 23.58 4.64
CA LYS A 114 13.61 22.52 3.87
C LYS A 114 14.49 22.03 2.72
N THR A 115 15.15 22.95 2.01
CA THR A 115 16.09 22.61 0.92
C THR A 115 17.26 21.76 1.44
N ASP A 116 17.85 22.14 2.58
CA ASP A 116 18.95 21.41 3.19
C ASP A 116 18.51 20.02 3.69
N LYS A 117 17.31 19.93 4.27
CA LYS A 117 16.68 18.65 4.66
C LYS A 117 16.48 17.73 3.45
N ILE A 118 15.94 18.26 2.34
CA ILE A 118 15.73 17.48 1.11
C ILE A 118 17.05 16.97 0.55
N LYS A 119 18.09 17.82 0.50
CA LYS A 119 19.42 17.41 0.05
C LYS A 119 19.97 16.25 0.88
N LEU A 120 19.85 16.33 2.20
CA LEU A 120 20.29 15.27 3.10
C LEU A 120 19.44 13.99 2.94
N ALA A 121 18.12 14.13 2.75
CA ALA A 121 17.23 13.00 2.49
C ALA A 121 17.61 12.26 1.20
N LEU A 122 17.97 12.99 0.14
CA LEU A 122 18.44 12.42 -1.13
C LEU A 122 19.74 11.61 -0.96
N GLU A 123 20.68 12.11 -0.16
CA GLU A 123 21.93 11.40 0.14
C GLU A 123 21.64 10.12 0.93
N LYS A 124 20.83 10.20 1.98
CA LYS A 124 20.50 9.03 2.82
C LYS A 124 19.63 7.99 2.11
N LEU A 125 18.71 8.40 1.24
CA LEU A 125 17.88 7.46 0.43
C LEU A 125 18.73 6.58 -0.49
N LYS A 126 19.90 7.06 -0.94
CA LYS A 126 20.84 6.26 -1.74
C LYS A 126 21.54 5.18 -0.92
N GLU A 127 21.70 5.41 0.37
CA GLU A 127 22.38 4.51 1.32
C GLU A 127 21.40 3.58 2.06
N ALA A 128 20.10 3.88 1.98
CA ALA A 128 19.05 3.12 2.63
C ALA A 128 19.01 1.67 2.14
N LYS A 129 18.88 0.75 3.10
CA LYS A 129 18.74 -0.69 2.81
C LYS A 129 17.31 -1.08 2.46
N VAL A 130 16.34 -0.32 2.95
CA VAL A 130 14.91 -0.52 2.68
C VAL A 130 14.51 0.37 1.51
N LYS A 131 13.91 -0.23 0.48
CA LYS A 131 13.44 0.54 -0.67
C LYS A 131 12.24 1.40 -0.26
N LYS A 132 12.32 2.71 -0.55
CA LYS A 132 11.25 3.69 -0.33
C LYS A 132 10.82 4.34 -1.65
N LEU A 133 9.57 4.75 -1.76
CA LEU A 133 9.00 5.45 -2.89
C LEU A 133 8.21 6.66 -2.38
N VAL A 134 8.37 7.80 -3.04
CA VAL A 134 7.46 8.94 -2.89
C VAL A 134 6.36 8.78 -3.94
N VAL A 135 5.12 8.56 -3.49
CA VAL A 135 3.98 8.22 -4.34
C VAL A 135 2.95 9.34 -4.33
N LYS A 136 2.61 9.85 -5.52
CA LYS A 136 1.48 10.77 -5.71
C LYS A 136 0.18 9.96 -5.83
N VAL A 137 -0.74 10.20 -4.92
CA VAL A 137 -2.08 9.59 -4.89
C VAL A 137 -3.09 10.64 -5.32
N MET A 138 -3.81 10.38 -6.41
CA MET A 138 -4.89 11.22 -6.90
C MET A 138 -6.16 10.97 -6.07
N MET A 139 -6.80 12.05 -5.66
CA MET A 139 -8.03 12.05 -4.88
C MET A 139 -9.26 12.12 -5.80
N SER A 140 -10.44 11.78 -5.29
CA SER A 140 -11.69 11.81 -6.06
C SER A 140 -12.14 13.22 -6.48
N ASP A 141 -11.68 14.25 -5.79
CA ASP A 141 -11.97 15.67 -6.08
C ASP A 141 -10.97 16.29 -7.09
N GLY A 142 -10.03 15.51 -7.61
CA GLY A 142 -8.98 15.96 -8.52
C GLY A 142 -7.74 16.53 -7.83
N SER A 143 -7.74 16.66 -6.50
CA SER A 143 -6.54 16.98 -5.73
C SER A 143 -5.59 15.77 -5.65
N SER A 144 -4.42 15.96 -5.04
CA SER A 144 -3.46 14.87 -4.81
C SER A 144 -2.86 14.94 -3.41
N LYS A 145 -2.47 13.78 -2.87
CA LYS A 145 -1.65 13.65 -1.68
C LYS A 145 -0.36 12.91 -2.01
N THR A 146 0.74 13.35 -1.40
CA THR A 146 2.07 12.78 -1.62
C THR A 146 2.47 11.99 -0.40
N LEU A 147 2.81 10.71 -0.57
CA LEU A 147 3.10 9.79 0.51
C LEU A 147 4.48 9.16 0.36
N MET A 148 5.18 9.02 1.48
CA MET A 148 6.33 8.14 1.61
C MET A 148 5.84 6.71 1.82
N VAL A 149 6.25 5.77 0.96
CA VAL A 149 5.88 4.35 1.07
C VAL A 149 7.12 3.47 0.97
N ASP A 150 7.31 2.55 1.92
CA ASP A 150 8.39 1.57 1.85
C ASP A 150 7.94 0.18 1.38
N GLU A 151 8.90 -0.69 1.04
CA GLU A 151 8.63 -2.03 0.50
C GLU A 151 7.96 -3.00 1.48
N ARG A 152 7.83 -2.64 2.76
CA ARG A 152 7.18 -3.44 3.80
C ARG A 152 5.72 -3.05 4.02
N GLN A 153 5.31 -1.91 3.47
CA GLN A 153 3.94 -1.43 3.62
C GLN A 153 2.99 -2.09 2.64
N THR A 154 1.93 -2.66 3.19
CA THR A 154 0.80 -3.17 2.42
C THR A 154 -0.12 -2.03 1.99
N VAL A 155 -0.96 -2.28 1.00
CA VAL A 155 -2.04 -1.37 0.59
C VAL A 155 -2.94 -1.04 1.77
N ARG A 156 -3.11 -1.97 2.73
CA ARG A 156 -3.85 -1.71 3.96
C ARG A 156 -3.22 -0.58 4.78
N ASP A 157 -1.90 -0.63 4.97
CA ASP A 157 -1.17 0.38 5.75
C ASP A 157 -1.24 1.75 5.07
N VAL A 158 -1.11 1.79 3.74
CA VAL A 158 -1.21 3.04 2.96
C VAL A 158 -2.62 3.62 3.01
N LEU A 159 -3.65 2.79 2.93
CA LEU A 159 -5.03 3.23 3.08
C LEU A 159 -5.29 3.81 4.48
N ASP A 160 -4.71 3.24 5.53
CA ASP A 160 -4.86 3.75 6.90
C ASP A 160 -4.24 5.13 7.06
N ASN A 161 -3.04 5.34 6.51
CA ASN A 161 -2.39 6.65 6.45
C ASN A 161 -3.26 7.67 5.70
N LEU A 162 -3.85 7.27 4.57
CA LEU A 162 -4.77 8.12 3.82
C LEU A 162 -6.02 8.46 4.62
N PHE A 163 -6.57 7.54 5.41
CA PHE A 163 -7.72 7.82 6.25
C PHE A 163 -7.41 8.90 7.29
N GLU A 164 -6.26 8.82 7.94
CA GLU A 164 -5.79 9.83 8.89
C GLU A 164 -5.60 11.20 8.21
N LYS A 165 -4.96 11.23 7.04
CA LYS A 165 -4.67 12.47 6.30
C LYS A 165 -5.88 13.10 5.61
N THR A 166 -6.93 12.33 5.36
CA THR A 166 -8.12 12.81 4.61
C THR A 166 -9.34 13.01 5.49
N HIS A 167 -9.32 12.44 6.71
CA HIS A 167 -10.46 12.43 7.63
C HIS A 167 -11.74 11.90 6.98
N CYS A 168 -11.62 10.91 6.08
CA CYS A 168 -12.77 10.27 5.46
C CYS A 168 -13.54 9.38 6.45
N ASP A 169 -14.67 8.81 6.02
CA ASP A 169 -15.57 8.02 6.88
C ASP A 169 -15.05 6.62 7.28
N PHE A 170 -13.80 6.29 6.93
CA PHE A 170 -13.17 4.98 7.17
C PHE A 170 -13.97 3.78 6.60
N SER A 171 -14.83 4.02 5.61
CA SER A 171 -15.59 2.97 4.95
C SER A 171 -14.68 1.88 4.36
N MET A 172 -15.11 0.63 4.45
CA MET A 172 -14.40 -0.50 3.83
C MET A 172 -14.36 -0.43 2.29
N ASP A 173 -15.19 0.43 1.70
CA ASP A 173 -15.27 0.62 0.25
C ASP A 173 -14.13 1.48 -0.28
N TRP A 174 -13.43 2.23 0.58
CA TRP A 174 -12.22 2.94 0.17
C TRP A 174 -11.15 1.99 -0.36
N SER A 175 -10.59 2.37 -1.50
CA SER A 175 -9.66 1.57 -2.27
C SER A 175 -8.57 2.43 -2.88
N LEU A 176 -7.37 1.86 -2.99
CA LEU A 176 -6.35 2.32 -3.91
C LEU A 176 -6.52 1.58 -5.24
N CYS A 177 -6.45 2.32 -6.34
CA CYS A 177 -6.56 1.77 -7.68
C CYS A 177 -5.39 2.21 -8.53
N GLU A 178 -4.87 1.31 -9.37
CA GLU A 178 -4.00 1.72 -10.47
C GLU A 178 -4.82 1.90 -11.75
N THR A 179 -4.47 2.94 -12.50
CA THR A 179 -4.92 3.14 -13.88
C THR A 179 -3.72 3.04 -14.81
N ASN A 180 -3.94 2.50 -16.01
CA ASN A 180 -2.99 2.54 -17.11
C ASN A 180 -3.71 3.12 -18.33
N PRO A 181 -3.52 4.43 -18.62
CA PRO A 181 -4.17 5.09 -19.75
C PRO A 181 -3.76 4.53 -21.12
N GLU A 182 -2.54 4.02 -21.27
CA GLU A 182 -2.05 3.45 -22.53
C GLU A 182 -2.86 2.19 -22.91
N LEU A 183 -3.13 1.33 -21.93
CA LEU A 183 -3.97 0.15 -22.10
C LEU A 183 -5.46 0.43 -21.89
N GLN A 184 -5.84 1.62 -21.38
CA GLN A 184 -7.19 1.98 -20.91
C GLN A 184 -7.75 0.97 -19.91
N THR A 185 -6.93 0.62 -18.92
CA THR A 185 -7.25 -0.39 -17.90
C THR A 185 -7.16 0.19 -16.51
N GLU A 186 -7.95 -0.37 -15.59
CA GLU A 186 -7.87 -0.08 -14.17
C GLU A 186 -8.05 -1.35 -13.33
N ARG A 187 -7.52 -1.34 -12.11
CA ARG A 187 -7.87 -2.31 -11.07
C ARG A 187 -7.75 -1.70 -9.69
N GLY A 188 -8.53 -2.23 -8.74
CA GLY A 188 -8.23 -2.03 -7.32
C GLY A 188 -7.04 -2.89 -6.89
N PHE A 189 -6.19 -2.35 -6.03
CA PHE A 189 -5.25 -3.16 -5.28
C PHE A 189 -5.99 -3.92 -4.18
N GLU A 190 -5.57 -5.15 -3.91
CA GLU A 190 -6.01 -5.88 -2.74
C GLU A 190 -5.24 -5.40 -1.51
N ASP A 191 -5.92 -5.28 -0.36
CA ASP A 191 -5.34 -4.73 0.87
C ASP A 191 -4.07 -5.42 1.37
N HIS A 192 -3.80 -6.66 0.93
CA HIS A 192 -2.61 -7.42 1.33
C HIS A 192 -1.42 -7.23 0.39
N GLU A 193 -1.61 -6.62 -0.78
CA GLU A 193 -0.51 -6.37 -1.73
C GLU A 193 0.47 -5.36 -1.12
N TYR A 194 1.77 -5.60 -1.29
CA TYR A 194 2.80 -4.61 -0.97
C TYR A 194 2.83 -3.56 -2.07
N LEU A 195 2.62 -2.28 -1.76
CA LEU A 195 2.39 -1.27 -2.79
C LEU A 195 3.62 -1.00 -3.67
N VAL A 196 4.83 -1.10 -3.11
CA VAL A 196 6.07 -0.83 -3.85
C VAL A 196 6.32 -1.85 -4.97
N GLU A 197 5.92 -3.11 -4.79
CA GLU A 197 6.16 -4.18 -5.77
C GLU A 197 5.50 -3.90 -7.14
N PRO A 198 4.17 -3.68 -7.26
CA PRO A 198 3.53 -3.39 -8.53
C PRO A 198 3.98 -2.04 -9.12
N LEU A 199 4.28 -1.04 -8.29
CA LEU A 199 4.79 0.26 -8.76
C LEU A 199 6.18 0.14 -9.38
N SER A 200 7.00 -0.80 -8.89
CA SER A 200 8.34 -1.08 -9.45
C SER A 200 8.30 -1.64 -10.88
N ALA A 201 7.13 -2.10 -11.33
CA ALA A 201 6.93 -2.58 -12.70
C ALA A 201 6.61 -1.44 -13.69
N TRP A 202 6.36 -0.22 -13.22
CA TRP A 202 6.01 0.91 -14.08
C TRP A 202 7.26 1.45 -14.78
N THR A 203 7.09 1.91 -16.02
CA THR A 203 8.17 2.56 -16.76
C THR A 203 8.37 4.01 -16.29
N ARG A 204 9.55 4.57 -16.52
CA ARG A 204 9.86 5.96 -16.12
C ARG A 204 8.95 7.00 -16.79
N ASP A 205 8.53 6.75 -18.03
CA ASP A 205 7.60 7.57 -18.81
C ASP A 205 6.12 7.21 -18.57
N SER A 206 5.85 6.42 -17.52
CA SER A 206 4.51 5.92 -17.23
C SER A 206 3.55 7.07 -16.96
N LYS A 207 2.37 6.97 -17.59
CA LYS A 207 1.21 7.84 -17.32
C LYS A 207 0.23 7.18 -16.35
N ASN A 208 0.62 6.06 -15.76
CA ASN A 208 -0.20 5.36 -14.79
C ASN A 208 -0.40 6.24 -13.56
N GLN A 209 -1.55 6.11 -12.93
CA GLN A 209 -1.90 6.87 -11.74
C GLN A 209 -2.38 5.94 -10.64
N ILE A 210 -2.10 6.33 -9.40
CA ILE A 210 -2.71 5.76 -8.21
C ILE A 210 -3.85 6.66 -7.79
N ILE A 211 -5.04 6.10 -7.64
CA ILE A 211 -6.26 6.84 -7.31
C ILE A 211 -6.86 6.29 -6.03
N PHE A 212 -7.18 7.17 -5.09
CA PHE A 212 -7.92 6.87 -3.86
C PHE A 212 -9.40 7.19 -4.06
N LEU A 213 -10.25 6.16 -4.08
CA LEU A 213 -11.69 6.30 -4.36
C LEU A 213 -12.54 5.22 -3.70
N LEU A 214 -13.86 5.46 -3.62
CA LEU A 214 -14.84 4.49 -3.15
C LEU A 214 -15.15 3.43 -4.22
N ARG A 215 -14.98 2.16 -3.88
CA ARG A 215 -15.38 1.01 -4.69
C ARG A 215 -16.31 0.11 -3.88
N PRO A 216 -17.63 0.37 -3.90
CA PRO A 216 -18.63 -0.47 -3.21
C PRO A 216 -18.54 -1.96 -3.58
N ASN A 217 -18.07 -2.23 -4.80
CA ASN A 217 -17.93 -3.58 -5.34
C ASN A 217 -16.66 -4.32 -4.87
N LYS A 218 -15.73 -3.68 -4.14
CA LYS A 218 -14.45 -4.26 -3.69
C LYS A 218 -14.64 -5.58 -2.94
N TYR A 219 -15.61 -5.63 -2.04
CA TYR A 219 -15.96 -6.79 -1.23
C TYR A 219 -17.37 -7.33 -1.55
N LEU A 220 -17.92 -7.05 -2.74
CA LEU A 220 -19.25 -7.51 -3.15
C LEU A 220 -19.40 -9.03 -2.98
N PHE A 221 -18.34 -9.78 -3.29
CA PHE A 221 -18.31 -11.24 -3.10
C PHE A 221 -18.67 -11.67 -1.68
N PHE A 222 -18.20 -10.95 -0.67
CA PHE A 222 -18.42 -11.31 0.73
C PHE A 222 -19.68 -10.68 1.31
N LYS A 223 -20.12 -9.53 0.77
CA LYS A 223 -21.41 -8.91 1.14
C LYS A 223 -22.59 -9.74 0.59
N ASP A 224 -22.45 -10.27 -0.63
CA ASP A 224 -23.48 -11.02 -1.33
C ASP A 224 -22.95 -12.30 -2.00
N PRO A 225 -22.45 -13.28 -1.22
CA PRO A 225 -21.87 -14.53 -1.74
C PRO A 225 -22.84 -15.36 -2.55
N GLN A 226 -24.15 -15.23 -2.30
CA GLN A 226 -25.21 -15.92 -3.03
C GLN A 226 -25.24 -15.54 -4.52
N ILE A 227 -24.83 -14.32 -4.88
CA ILE A 227 -24.77 -13.89 -6.29
C ILE A 227 -23.75 -14.74 -7.07
N PHE A 228 -22.70 -15.20 -6.40
CA PHE A 228 -21.58 -15.90 -7.03
C PHE A 228 -21.69 -17.41 -6.91
N TYR A 229 -22.01 -17.94 -5.73
CA TYR A 229 -22.13 -19.39 -5.54
C TYR A 229 -23.44 -19.96 -6.11
N LEU A 230 -24.49 -19.15 -6.20
CA LEU A 230 -25.79 -19.55 -6.73
C LEU A 230 -26.12 -18.84 -8.05
N TRP A 231 -25.09 -18.44 -8.81
CA TRP A 231 -25.22 -17.64 -10.04
C TRP A 231 -26.13 -18.27 -11.12
N LYS A 232 -26.35 -19.59 -11.07
CA LYS A 232 -27.26 -20.33 -11.96
C LYS A 232 -28.74 -20.23 -11.56
N LYS A 233 -29.04 -19.75 -10.35
CA LYS A 233 -30.41 -19.59 -9.86
C LYS A 233 -31.02 -18.29 -10.38
N ASP A 234 -32.35 -18.22 -10.37
CA ASP A 234 -33.06 -17.01 -10.72
C ASP A 234 -32.85 -15.90 -9.67
N GLN A 235 -32.94 -14.64 -10.12
CA GLN A 235 -32.68 -13.48 -9.27
C GLN A 235 -33.61 -13.39 -8.06
N LYS A 236 -34.86 -13.87 -8.17
CA LYS A 236 -35.82 -13.83 -7.06
C LYS A 236 -35.36 -14.77 -5.94
N SER A 237 -34.98 -16.00 -6.28
CA SER A 237 -34.41 -16.95 -5.33
C SER A 237 -33.13 -16.43 -4.66
N ILE A 238 -32.28 -15.72 -5.40
CA ILE A 238 -31.05 -15.11 -4.88
C ILE A 238 -31.37 -14.01 -3.86
N ASN A 239 -32.37 -13.17 -4.15
CA ASN A 239 -32.76 -12.04 -3.29
C ASN A 239 -33.45 -12.48 -1.98
N GLU A 240 -34.01 -13.69 -1.93
CA GLU A 240 -34.68 -14.23 -0.73
C GLU A 240 -33.69 -14.87 0.28
N ILE A 241 -32.40 -14.95 -0.05
CA ILE A 241 -31.37 -15.52 0.83
C ILE A 241 -31.13 -14.61 2.05
N LYS A 242 -31.45 -15.13 3.23
CA LYS A 242 -31.22 -14.47 4.53
C LYS A 242 -29.74 -14.37 4.89
N GLU A 243 -29.41 -13.38 5.71
CA GLU A 243 -28.03 -13.10 6.14
C GLU A 243 -27.31 -14.31 6.77
N ARG A 244 -28.00 -15.05 7.65
CA ARG A 244 -27.46 -16.30 8.24
C ARG A 244 -27.02 -17.31 7.18
N HIS A 245 -27.72 -17.40 6.05
CA HIS A 245 -27.33 -18.32 4.97
C HIS A 245 -26.15 -17.77 4.17
N LYS A 246 -26.00 -16.44 4.04
CA LYS A 246 -24.79 -15.84 3.45
C LYS A 246 -23.55 -16.15 4.29
N GLU A 247 -23.64 -16.03 5.61
CA GLU A 247 -22.56 -16.40 6.54
C GLU A 247 -22.17 -17.88 6.41
N LEU A 248 -23.16 -18.78 6.30
CA LEU A 248 -22.91 -20.20 6.09
C LEU A 248 -22.21 -20.46 4.75
N LEU A 249 -22.63 -19.80 3.67
CA LEU A 249 -21.93 -19.88 2.38
C LEU A 249 -20.46 -19.48 2.51
N LEU A 250 -20.15 -18.37 3.19
CA LEU A 250 -18.75 -17.97 3.38
C LEU A 250 -17.97 -19.00 4.20
N LYS A 251 -18.54 -19.46 5.31
CA LYS A 251 -17.91 -20.45 6.19
C LYS A 251 -17.59 -21.75 5.45
N GLU A 252 -18.56 -22.30 4.73
CA GLU A 252 -18.39 -23.58 4.00
C GLU A 252 -17.33 -23.48 2.91
N ASN A 253 -17.23 -22.33 2.23
CA ASN A 253 -16.37 -22.19 1.05
C ASN A 253 -14.95 -21.65 1.38
N PHE A 254 -14.75 -20.96 2.51
CA PHE A 254 -13.44 -20.37 2.89
C PHE A 254 -12.80 -20.97 4.14
N ASP A 255 -13.55 -21.50 5.10
CA ASP A 255 -13.00 -22.03 6.36
C ASP A 255 -12.66 -23.54 6.27
N GLY A 256 -12.97 -24.18 5.14
CA GLY A 256 -12.61 -25.57 4.87
C GLY A 256 -11.11 -25.78 4.63
N PRO A 257 -10.63 -27.03 4.56
CA PRO A 257 -9.23 -27.35 4.29
C PRO A 257 -8.77 -26.95 2.88
N SER A 258 -9.72 -26.67 1.98
CA SER A 258 -9.47 -26.21 0.63
C SER A 258 -10.52 -25.18 0.24
N LEU A 259 -10.07 -24.13 -0.45
CA LEU A 259 -10.94 -23.09 -0.99
C LEU A 259 -11.91 -23.68 -2.02
N ILE A 260 -13.19 -23.37 -1.89
CA ILE A 260 -14.19 -23.68 -2.90
C ILE A 260 -14.44 -22.43 -3.75
N VAL A 261 -13.94 -22.47 -4.98
CA VAL A 261 -14.17 -21.42 -5.97
C VAL A 261 -15.54 -21.62 -6.63
N PRO A 262 -16.32 -20.55 -6.90
CA PRO A 262 -17.57 -20.67 -7.65
C PRO A 262 -17.39 -21.44 -8.96
N ASP A 263 -18.37 -22.27 -9.30
CA ASP A 263 -18.38 -23.10 -10.52
C ASP A 263 -18.72 -22.30 -11.79
N LEU A 264 -18.22 -21.07 -11.88
CA LEU A 264 -18.55 -20.12 -12.92
C LEU A 264 -18.11 -20.63 -14.30
N GLU A 265 -19.05 -20.60 -15.24
CA GLU A 265 -18.82 -20.99 -16.63
C GLU A 265 -19.74 -20.18 -17.55
N GLY A 266 -19.36 -20.00 -18.80
CA GLY A 266 -20.18 -19.23 -19.73
C GLY A 266 -19.49 -18.89 -21.04
N LEU A 267 -20.26 -18.32 -21.95
CA LEU A 267 -19.72 -17.79 -23.20
C LEU A 267 -19.09 -16.41 -22.94
N LEU A 268 -17.85 -16.24 -23.37
CA LEU A 268 -17.18 -14.94 -23.45
C LEU A 268 -16.64 -14.74 -24.86
N TYR A 269 -16.41 -13.49 -25.25
CA TYR A 269 -15.69 -13.18 -26.48
C TYR A 269 -14.21 -13.02 -26.16
N LEU A 270 -13.37 -13.81 -26.82
CA LEU A 270 -11.92 -13.71 -26.76
C LEU A 270 -11.43 -12.92 -27.97
N ARG A 271 -10.67 -11.85 -27.75
CA ARG A 271 -9.99 -11.14 -28.84
C ARG A 271 -8.93 -12.04 -29.46
N GLU A 272 -8.82 -12.03 -30.77
CA GLU A 272 -7.73 -12.73 -31.47
C GLU A 272 -6.42 -11.95 -31.38
N ASP A 273 -5.32 -12.67 -31.19
CA ASP A 273 -3.99 -12.07 -31.03
C ASP A 273 -3.62 -11.18 -32.21
N GLY A 274 -3.20 -9.95 -31.92
CA GLY A 274 -2.82 -8.94 -32.92
C GLY A 274 -3.97 -8.39 -33.77
N LYS A 275 -5.22 -8.80 -33.55
CA LYS A 275 -6.39 -8.40 -34.36
C LYS A 275 -7.44 -7.67 -33.51
N LYS A 276 -8.33 -6.94 -34.20
CA LYS A 276 -9.55 -6.33 -33.62
C LYS A 276 -10.80 -7.20 -33.85
N SER A 277 -10.59 -8.51 -34.02
CA SER A 277 -11.65 -9.51 -34.20
C SER A 277 -11.82 -10.31 -32.91
N TRP A 278 -13.06 -10.75 -32.66
CA TRP A 278 -13.45 -11.40 -31.42
C TRP A 278 -14.14 -12.72 -31.72
N LYS A 279 -13.81 -13.76 -30.96
CA LYS A 279 -14.38 -15.11 -31.10
C LYS A 279 -15.08 -15.52 -29.82
N ARG A 280 -16.36 -15.88 -29.94
CA ARG A 280 -17.13 -16.42 -28.82
C ARG A 280 -16.63 -17.83 -28.48
N ARG A 281 -16.26 -18.06 -27.22
CA ARG A 281 -15.82 -19.35 -26.70
C ARG A 281 -16.44 -19.61 -25.34
N TYR A 282 -16.59 -20.88 -24.99
CA TYR A 282 -17.11 -21.30 -23.70
C TYR A 282 -15.95 -21.47 -22.71
N PHE A 283 -15.98 -20.72 -21.62
CA PHE A 283 -14.97 -20.70 -20.58
C PHE A 283 -15.50 -21.25 -19.27
N LEU A 284 -14.59 -21.77 -18.45
CA LEU A 284 -14.87 -22.29 -17.12
C LEU A 284 -13.79 -21.81 -16.16
N LEU A 285 -14.20 -21.34 -14.99
CA LEU A 285 -13.30 -20.99 -13.89
C LEU A 285 -13.00 -22.21 -13.04
N ARG A 286 -11.73 -22.36 -12.64
CA ARG A 286 -11.26 -23.32 -11.65
C ARG A 286 -10.29 -22.60 -10.72
N ALA A 287 -9.99 -23.21 -9.56
CA ALA A 287 -9.02 -22.66 -8.62
C ALA A 287 -7.64 -22.40 -9.23
N SER A 288 -7.20 -23.22 -10.19
CA SER A 288 -5.90 -23.07 -10.84
C SER A 288 -5.87 -22.07 -12.00
N GLY A 289 -7.02 -21.69 -12.55
CA GLY A 289 -7.03 -20.99 -13.83
C GLY A 289 -8.37 -20.93 -14.52
N ILE A 290 -8.36 -20.25 -15.67
CA ILE A 290 -9.46 -20.26 -16.62
C ILE A 290 -9.18 -21.36 -17.64
N TYR A 291 -10.21 -22.12 -17.97
CA TYR A 291 -10.20 -23.18 -18.97
C TYR A 291 -11.20 -22.86 -20.07
N TYR A 292 -11.02 -23.45 -21.24
CA TYR A 292 -11.98 -23.34 -22.33
C TYR A 292 -12.21 -24.70 -22.98
N VAL A 293 -13.34 -24.82 -23.68
CA VAL A 293 -13.68 -26.00 -24.48
C VAL A 293 -13.14 -25.81 -25.89
N PRO A 294 -12.15 -26.63 -26.34
CA PRO A 294 -11.69 -26.57 -27.73
C PRO A 294 -12.82 -26.92 -28.71
N LYS A 295 -12.74 -26.37 -29.93
CA LYS A 295 -13.76 -26.60 -30.95
C LYS A 295 -13.90 -28.11 -31.24
N GLY A 296 -15.13 -28.62 -31.18
CA GLY A 296 -15.42 -30.03 -31.42
C GLY A 296 -15.16 -30.97 -30.23
N LYS A 297 -14.88 -30.44 -29.03
CA LYS A 297 -14.70 -31.21 -27.80
C LYS A 297 -15.89 -31.06 -26.85
N THR A 298 -16.00 -31.96 -25.88
CA THR A 298 -17.08 -31.96 -24.89
C THR A 298 -16.71 -31.12 -23.65
N LYS A 299 -17.71 -30.81 -22.81
CA LYS A 299 -17.50 -30.11 -21.53
C LYS A 299 -17.01 -31.03 -20.40
N THR A 300 -16.32 -32.13 -20.73
CA THR A 300 -15.77 -33.04 -19.72
C THR A 300 -14.41 -32.57 -19.24
N SER A 301 -14.04 -32.88 -17.99
CA SER A 301 -12.75 -32.44 -17.42
C SER A 301 -11.53 -32.84 -18.26
N ARG A 302 -11.60 -33.97 -18.97
CA ARG A 302 -10.54 -34.49 -19.86
C ARG A 302 -10.37 -33.66 -21.15
N ASP A 303 -11.43 -33.00 -21.58
CA ASP A 303 -11.48 -32.26 -22.84
C ASP A 303 -11.18 -30.75 -22.68
N LEU A 304 -11.09 -30.26 -21.43
CA LEU A 304 -10.80 -28.86 -21.15
C LEU A 304 -9.33 -28.52 -21.42
N ALA A 305 -9.09 -27.42 -22.12
CA ALA A 305 -7.76 -26.86 -22.30
C ALA A 305 -7.56 -25.70 -21.32
N CYS A 306 -6.41 -25.66 -20.65
CA CYS A 306 -6.01 -24.52 -19.83
C CYS A 306 -5.84 -23.29 -20.74
N PHE A 307 -6.58 -22.23 -20.45
CA PHE A 307 -6.46 -20.95 -21.15
C PHE A 307 -5.38 -20.09 -20.51
N ILE A 308 -5.43 -19.94 -19.18
CA ILE A 308 -4.45 -19.17 -18.40
C ILE A 308 -4.50 -19.57 -16.93
N GLN A 309 -3.32 -19.64 -16.30
CA GLN A 309 -3.17 -19.78 -14.85
C GLN A 309 -3.17 -18.40 -14.19
N LEU A 310 -3.73 -18.30 -12.98
CA LEU A 310 -3.95 -17.03 -12.29
C LEU A 310 -2.78 -16.59 -11.39
N ASP A 311 -1.79 -17.45 -11.18
CA ASP A 311 -0.62 -17.20 -10.32
C ASP A 311 0.14 -15.95 -10.76
N LYS A 312 0.44 -15.83 -12.06
CA LYS A 312 1.33 -14.80 -12.62
C LYS A 312 0.61 -13.62 -13.29
N VAL A 313 -0.72 -13.59 -13.27
CA VAL A 313 -1.48 -12.52 -13.93
C VAL A 313 -2.40 -11.80 -12.95
N ASN A 314 -2.60 -10.51 -13.21
CA ASN A 314 -3.62 -9.70 -12.55
C ASN A 314 -4.79 -9.48 -13.52
N ILE A 315 -5.96 -9.24 -12.92
CA ILE A 315 -7.18 -8.91 -13.64
C ILE A 315 -7.42 -7.40 -13.59
N TYR A 316 -7.82 -6.84 -14.72
CA TYR A 316 -8.12 -5.43 -14.87
C TYR A 316 -9.45 -5.25 -15.60
N THR A 317 -10.26 -4.31 -15.16
CA THR A 317 -11.39 -3.81 -15.93
C THR A 317 -10.91 -2.75 -16.92
N THR A 318 -11.71 -2.50 -17.94
CA THR A 318 -11.29 -1.70 -19.09
C THR A 318 -12.33 -0.63 -19.39
N THR A 319 -11.92 0.43 -20.06
CA THR A 319 -12.84 1.48 -20.53
C THR A 319 -12.73 1.61 -22.05
N ASP A 320 -13.89 1.77 -22.72
CA ASP A 320 -13.99 2.15 -24.15
C ASP A 320 -13.33 1.16 -25.15
N TYR A 321 -13.46 -0.14 -24.86
CA TYR A 321 -12.90 -1.19 -25.71
C TYR A 321 -13.72 -1.46 -26.98
N LYS A 322 -14.99 -1.08 -26.99
CA LYS A 322 -15.81 -1.06 -28.21
C LYS A 322 -15.23 -0.12 -29.24
N GLN A 323 -14.76 1.07 -28.84
CA GLN A 323 -14.11 2.00 -29.75
C GLN A 323 -12.69 1.54 -30.12
N LYS A 324 -11.84 1.24 -29.12
CA LYS A 324 -10.42 0.92 -29.35
C LYS A 324 -10.19 -0.38 -30.11
N TYR A 325 -10.87 -1.47 -29.70
CA TYR A 325 -10.62 -2.83 -30.21
C TYR A 325 -11.82 -3.47 -30.91
N LYS A 326 -12.89 -2.71 -31.18
CA LYS A 326 -14.12 -3.23 -31.79
C LYS A 326 -14.70 -4.40 -31.00
N ALA A 327 -14.63 -4.31 -29.66
CA ALA A 327 -15.24 -5.27 -28.77
C ALA A 327 -16.77 -5.32 -28.97
N PRO A 328 -17.42 -6.49 -28.79
CA PRO A 328 -18.89 -6.60 -28.86
C PRO A 328 -19.63 -5.70 -27.85
N SER A 329 -19.07 -5.52 -26.66
CA SER A 329 -19.54 -4.62 -25.60
C SER A 329 -18.35 -3.91 -24.95
N ASP A 330 -18.62 -2.91 -24.10
CA ASP A 330 -17.59 -2.29 -23.25
C ASP A 330 -17.36 -3.03 -21.93
N PHE A 331 -18.12 -4.11 -21.67
CA PHE A 331 -17.98 -4.94 -20.48
C PHE A 331 -16.81 -5.92 -20.66
N CYS A 332 -15.60 -5.38 -20.63
CA CYS A 332 -14.38 -6.11 -20.89
C CYS A 332 -13.48 -6.18 -19.66
N PHE A 333 -12.71 -7.26 -19.58
CA PHE A 333 -11.60 -7.39 -18.65
C PHE A 333 -10.37 -7.95 -19.38
N ILE A 334 -9.19 -7.66 -18.85
CA ILE A 334 -7.95 -8.24 -19.34
C ILE A 334 -7.23 -9.02 -18.25
N LEU A 335 -6.42 -9.98 -18.68
CA LEU A 335 -5.46 -10.69 -17.84
C LEU A 335 -4.07 -10.44 -18.39
N LYS A 336 -3.18 -9.89 -17.56
CA LYS A 336 -1.78 -9.62 -17.92
C LYS A 336 -0.85 -9.81 -16.75
N HIS A 337 0.42 -10.12 -17.05
CA HIS A 337 1.49 -10.06 -16.06
C HIS A 337 1.69 -8.62 -15.57
N PRO A 338 1.95 -8.37 -14.27
CA PRO A 338 2.16 -7.02 -13.73
C PRO A 338 3.26 -6.21 -14.44
N GLN A 339 4.31 -6.87 -14.92
CA GLN A 339 5.41 -6.23 -15.68
C GLN A 339 5.01 -5.74 -17.08
N ILE A 340 3.86 -6.16 -17.62
CA ILE A 340 3.40 -5.70 -18.92
C ILE A 340 2.66 -4.37 -18.72
N GLN A 341 3.24 -3.27 -19.21
CA GLN A 341 2.69 -1.92 -19.09
C GLN A 341 2.25 -1.31 -20.43
N LYS A 342 2.58 -1.97 -21.54
CA LYS A 342 2.26 -1.54 -22.93
C LYS A 342 1.59 -2.67 -23.69
N GLU A 343 1.09 -2.38 -24.89
CA GLU A 343 0.47 -3.38 -25.78
C GLU A 343 1.36 -4.61 -25.98
N SER A 344 0.78 -5.80 -25.85
CA SER A 344 1.53 -7.05 -25.92
C SER A 344 0.63 -8.23 -26.29
N GLN A 345 1.19 -9.17 -27.06
CA GLN A 345 0.52 -10.42 -27.42
C GLN A 345 0.28 -11.35 -26.21
N TYR A 346 0.89 -11.06 -25.06
CA TYR A 346 0.70 -11.85 -23.83
C TYR A 346 -0.48 -11.36 -22.99
N ILE A 347 -1.11 -10.25 -23.37
CA ILE A 347 -2.35 -9.78 -22.74
C ILE A 347 -3.51 -10.59 -23.31
N ARG A 348 -4.36 -11.11 -22.43
CA ARG A 348 -5.61 -11.78 -22.83
C ARG A 348 -6.77 -10.81 -22.62
N PHE A 349 -7.52 -10.56 -23.69
CA PHE A 349 -8.66 -9.65 -23.69
C PHE A 349 -9.95 -10.46 -23.78
N LEU A 350 -10.84 -10.28 -22.81
CA LEU A 350 -12.14 -10.94 -22.76
C LEU A 350 -13.26 -9.89 -22.67
N CYS A 351 -14.37 -10.20 -23.31
CA CYS A 351 -15.56 -9.35 -23.35
C CYS A 351 -16.78 -10.18 -22.95
N CYS A 352 -17.61 -9.61 -22.08
CA CYS A 352 -18.86 -10.14 -21.57
C CYS A 352 -20.05 -9.55 -22.34
N ASP A 353 -21.20 -10.23 -22.32
CA ASP A 353 -22.42 -9.68 -22.94
C ASP A 353 -22.98 -8.49 -22.12
N ASP A 354 -22.83 -8.50 -20.80
CA ASP A 354 -23.36 -7.49 -19.87
C ASP A 354 -22.48 -7.24 -18.63
N GLU A 355 -22.81 -6.20 -17.87
CA GLU A 355 -22.13 -5.78 -16.64
C GLU A 355 -22.19 -6.83 -15.52
N HIS A 356 -23.32 -7.54 -15.40
CA HIS A 356 -23.50 -8.58 -14.39
C HIS A 356 -22.51 -9.72 -14.60
N THR A 357 -22.37 -10.19 -15.84
CA THR A 357 -21.41 -11.21 -16.25
C THR A 357 -19.97 -10.75 -16.00
N LEU A 358 -19.65 -9.49 -16.32
CA LEU A 358 -18.33 -8.91 -16.00
C LEU A 358 -18.06 -8.96 -14.49
N SER A 359 -19.04 -8.55 -13.67
CA SER A 359 -18.93 -8.57 -12.21
C SER A 359 -18.72 -9.97 -11.66
N LEU A 360 -19.46 -10.97 -12.16
CA LEU A 360 -19.29 -12.38 -11.79
C LEU A 360 -17.87 -12.87 -12.08
N TRP A 361 -17.37 -12.64 -13.30
CA TRP A 361 -16.04 -13.09 -13.71
C TRP A 361 -14.93 -12.37 -12.95
N VAL A 362 -14.98 -11.05 -12.84
CA VAL A 362 -13.93 -10.28 -12.16
C VAL A 362 -13.80 -10.68 -10.70
N ASN A 363 -14.92 -10.74 -9.96
CA ASN A 363 -14.88 -11.09 -8.54
C ASN A 363 -14.54 -12.56 -8.30
N SER A 364 -15.04 -13.47 -9.14
CA SER A 364 -14.75 -14.90 -8.99
C SER A 364 -13.30 -15.22 -9.35
N ILE A 365 -12.70 -14.54 -10.34
CA ILE A 365 -11.27 -14.64 -10.65
C ILE A 365 -10.41 -14.13 -9.48
N ARG A 366 -10.80 -13.00 -8.84
CA ARG A 366 -10.11 -12.50 -7.64
C ARG A 366 -10.15 -13.54 -6.52
N VAL A 367 -11.31 -14.15 -6.26
CA VAL A 367 -11.43 -15.23 -5.27
C VAL A 367 -10.57 -16.44 -5.65
N ALA A 368 -10.57 -16.86 -6.91
CA ALA A 368 -9.71 -17.97 -7.36
C ALA A 368 -8.22 -17.67 -7.20
N LYS A 369 -7.79 -16.42 -7.46
CA LYS A 369 -6.40 -15.99 -7.34
C LYS A 369 -5.93 -15.84 -5.90
N TYR A 370 -6.71 -15.14 -5.06
CA TYR A 370 -6.29 -14.68 -3.74
C TYR A 370 -6.87 -15.51 -2.58
N GLY A 371 -7.95 -16.25 -2.82
CA GLY A 371 -8.55 -17.20 -1.89
C GLY A 371 -8.80 -16.66 -0.49
N ALA A 372 -8.35 -17.41 0.51
CA ALA A 372 -8.54 -17.07 1.92
C ALA A 372 -7.90 -15.73 2.32
N THR A 373 -6.83 -15.29 1.65
CA THR A 373 -6.22 -13.98 1.90
C THR A 373 -7.20 -12.85 1.58
N LEU A 374 -7.97 -12.97 0.50
CA LEU A 374 -8.99 -11.97 0.14
C LEU A 374 -10.14 -11.93 1.16
N TYR A 375 -10.51 -13.08 1.72
CA TYR A 375 -11.49 -13.14 2.81
C TYR A 375 -10.95 -12.53 4.11
N LYS A 376 -9.68 -12.76 4.45
CA LYS A 376 -9.02 -12.10 5.59
C LYS A 376 -8.99 -10.58 5.43
N ASN A 377 -8.74 -10.08 4.22
CA ASN A 377 -8.81 -8.65 3.93
C ASN A 377 -10.19 -8.07 4.26
N TYR A 378 -11.25 -8.73 3.79
CA TYR A 378 -12.62 -8.34 4.11
C TYR A 378 -12.88 -8.32 5.62
N GLN A 379 -12.52 -9.40 6.34
CA GLN A 379 -12.71 -9.47 7.78
C GLN A 379 -11.97 -8.37 8.53
N MET A 380 -10.73 -8.04 8.12
CA MET A 380 -9.96 -6.94 8.71
C MET A 380 -10.63 -5.58 8.46
N ALA A 381 -11.12 -5.34 7.25
CA ALA A 381 -11.82 -4.11 6.91
C ALA A 381 -13.13 -3.95 7.71
N VAL A 382 -13.91 -5.03 7.88
CA VAL A 382 -15.12 -5.05 8.71
C VAL A 382 -14.79 -4.72 10.17
N ARG A 383 -13.80 -5.40 10.77
CA ARG A 383 -13.42 -5.16 12.18
C ARG A 383 -13.02 -3.71 12.42
N ARG A 384 -12.21 -3.12 11.52
CA ARG A 384 -11.77 -1.72 11.62
C ARG A 384 -12.93 -0.74 11.53
N ALA A 385 -13.83 -0.91 10.57
CA ALA A 385 -15.02 -0.07 10.45
C ALA A 385 -15.87 -0.10 11.74
N SER A 386 -16.02 -1.27 12.38
CA SER A 386 -16.72 -1.39 13.66
C SER A 386 -16.01 -0.71 14.83
N THR A 387 -14.68 -0.86 14.95
CA THR A 387 -13.90 -0.21 16.02
C THR A 387 -13.96 1.32 15.93
N ILE A 388 -13.90 1.86 14.72
CA ILE A 388 -13.92 3.31 14.49
C ILE A 388 -15.31 3.87 14.75
N SER A 389 -16.38 3.21 14.27
CA SER A 389 -17.75 3.60 14.57
C SER A 389 -18.02 3.64 16.09
N SER A 390 -17.48 2.67 16.83
CA SER A 390 -17.57 2.65 18.30
C SER A 390 -16.82 3.83 18.93
N THR A 391 -15.60 4.13 18.48
CA THR A 391 -14.78 5.22 19.03
C THR A 391 -15.40 6.59 18.77
N LEU A 392 -15.89 6.83 17.54
CA LEU A 392 -16.57 8.06 17.17
C LEU A 392 -17.84 8.28 18.01
N HIS A 393 -18.60 7.21 18.28
CA HIS A 393 -19.79 7.26 19.11
C HIS A 393 -19.46 7.62 20.59
N LEU A 394 -18.33 7.16 21.13
CA LEU A 394 -17.88 7.56 22.47
C LEU A 394 -17.44 9.02 22.53
N THR A 395 -16.80 9.55 21.48
CA THR A 395 -16.38 10.96 21.42
C THR A 395 -17.53 11.94 21.16
N SER A 396 -18.68 11.46 20.67
CA SER A 396 -19.87 12.30 20.42
C SER A 396 -20.83 12.44 21.61
N LEU A 397 -20.56 11.78 22.74
CA LEU A 397 -21.36 11.97 23.95
C LEU A 397 -21.05 13.35 24.56
N PRO A 398 -22.07 14.20 24.81
CA PRO A 398 -21.82 15.49 25.45
C PRO A 398 -21.24 15.26 26.84
N ALA A 399 -20.12 15.92 27.14
CA ALA A 399 -19.51 15.91 28.47
C ALA A 399 -20.57 16.32 29.50
N SER A 400 -20.93 15.40 30.39
CA SER A 400 -21.83 15.68 31.50
C SER A 400 -21.24 16.81 32.33
N SER A 401 -21.92 17.95 32.36
CA SER A 401 -21.51 19.12 33.13
C SER A 401 -21.38 18.75 34.62
N PRO A 402 -20.35 19.24 35.34
CA PRO A 402 -20.22 18.95 36.76
C PRO A 402 -21.40 19.58 37.51
N SER A 403 -22.20 18.73 38.18
CA SER A 403 -23.27 19.18 39.07
C SER A 403 -22.67 19.91 40.28
N THR A 404 -22.93 21.21 40.39
CA THR A 404 -22.64 22.02 41.58
C THR A 404 -23.46 21.53 42.77
N PRO A 405 -22.87 21.41 43.98
CA PRO A 405 -23.61 21.01 45.17
C PRO A 405 -24.46 22.17 45.68
N THR A 406 -25.78 22.01 45.64
CA THR A 406 -26.74 22.91 46.30
C THR A 406 -26.67 22.72 47.82
N VAL A 407 -26.28 23.79 48.52
CA VAL A 407 -26.34 23.92 49.98
C VAL A 407 -27.81 23.95 50.42
N HIS A 408 -28.25 22.92 51.15
CA HIS A 408 -29.54 22.94 51.84
C HIS A 408 -29.45 23.86 53.07
N ARG A 409 -30.21 24.96 53.05
CA ARG A 409 -30.55 25.74 54.24
C ARG A 409 -31.93 25.28 54.69
N GLY A 410 -32.01 24.79 55.93
CA GLY A 410 -33.22 24.20 56.49
C GLY A 410 -34.29 25.24 56.80
N ASP A 411 -35.54 24.79 56.77
CA ASP A 411 -36.63 25.42 57.50
C ASP A 411 -37.56 24.37 58.12
N THR A 412 -37.86 24.66 59.37
CA THR A 412 -38.64 23.94 60.37
C THR A 412 -40.12 23.92 60.02
N ILE A 413 -40.79 22.75 60.09
CA ILE A 413 -42.26 22.70 60.18
C ILE A 413 -42.67 21.78 61.33
N THR A 414 -43.40 22.39 62.25
CA THR A 414 -44.04 21.86 63.46
C THR A 414 -45.23 20.95 63.14
N HIS A 415 -45.30 19.80 63.81
CA HIS A 415 -46.49 18.97 63.89
C HIS A 415 -47.56 19.61 64.80
N THR A 416 -48.81 19.65 64.34
CA THR A 416 -49.99 19.68 65.20
C THR A 416 -50.96 18.59 64.77
N HIS A 417 -51.38 17.77 65.73
CA HIS A 417 -52.38 16.71 65.60
C HIS A 417 -53.75 17.26 65.97
N SER A 418 -54.76 17.01 65.12
CA SER A 418 -56.11 16.51 65.46
C SER A 418 -56.83 16.12 64.18
#